data_AF-A0A5S9MKG9-F1
#
_entry.id   AF-A0A5S9MKG9-F1
#
_cell.length_a   1.000
_cell.length_b   1.000
_cell.length_c   1.000
_cell.angle_alpha   90.00
_cell.angle_beta   90.00
_cell.angle_gamma   90.00
#
_symmetry.space_group_name_H-M   'P 1'
#
loop_
_entity.id
_entity.type
_entity.pdbx_description
1 polymer ?
#
loop_
_entity_poly.entity_id
_entity_poly.type
_entity_poly.pdbx_seq_one_letter_code
_entity_poly.pdbx_strand_id
1 'polypeptide(L)'
;MVVMVPLTILLIGPLSTAGANGIANGYNVLAENVPALAGAIIGGFWQVLVIFGVHWGITPMVLANFEQYGRDSFQAYQTIAVIAQVGAVLGVILKARNRETRKVGVSAGITGLFGITEPAIYGVTLRFKKPFIFGCISGAIGAIAASFFTPYYFAYAGLPGPLTIVNGISSDYPTSIIGILIGVAIALILPVVLIQMFGYGEDTVELTAGATSDKDQVGEK
;
A
#
# COMPACT_ATOMS: atom_id res chain seq x y z
N MET A 1 -9.45 -10.28 -35.46
CA MET A 1 -8.43 -10.15 -34.39
C MET A 1 -7.02 -9.87 -34.92
N VAL A 2 -6.60 -10.51 -36.04
CA VAL A 2 -5.25 -10.33 -36.63
C VAL A 2 -4.92 -8.89 -37.06
N VAL A 3 -5.92 -8.06 -37.43
CA VAL A 3 -5.70 -6.65 -37.81
C VAL A 3 -6.03 -5.69 -36.66
N MET A 4 -7.13 -5.93 -35.93
CA MET A 4 -7.56 -5.08 -34.81
C MET A 4 -6.55 -5.06 -33.65
N VAL A 5 -5.96 -6.21 -33.30
CA VAL A 5 -5.02 -6.29 -32.17
C VAL A 5 -3.73 -5.49 -32.44
N PRO A 6 -3.04 -5.67 -33.60
CA PRO A 6 -1.88 -4.83 -33.93
C PRO A 6 -2.21 -3.35 -34.04
N LEU A 7 -3.35 -2.99 -34.66
CA LEU A 7 -3.73 -1.58 -34.83
C LEU A 7 -4.04 -0.91 -33.48
N THR A 8 -4.68 -1.65 -32.58
CA THR A 8 -4.97 -1.19 -31.22
C THR A 8 -3.66 -0.98 -30.44
N ILE A 9 -2.70 -1.91 -30.53
CA ILE A 9 -1.38 -1.77 -29.89
C ILE A 9 -0.59 -0.60 -30.49
N LEU A 10 -0.64 -0.41 -31.81
CA LEU A 10 0.05 0.69 -32.52
C LEU A 10 -0.48 2.08 -32.17
N LEU A 11 -1.75 2.21 -31.78
CA LEU A 11 -2.35 3.48 -31.40
C LEU A 11 -2.36 3.69 -29.89
N ILE A 12 -2.84 2.70 -29.14
CA ILE A 12 -2.93 2.77 -27.66
C ILE A 12 -1.53 2.74 -27.05
N GLY A 13 -0.58 2.00 -27.62
CA GLY A 13 0.79 1.93 -27.13
C GLY A 13 1.44 3.32 -27.02
N PRO A 14 1.61 4.07 -28.13
CA PRO A 14 2.19 5.41 -28.09
C PRO A 14 1.42 6.40 -27.21
N LEU A 15 0.09 6.36 -27.22
CA LEU A 15 -0.74 7.21 -26.35
C LEU A 15 -0.53 6.88 -24.87
N SER A 16 -0.48 5.59 -24.53
CA SER A 16 -0.24 5.12 -23.17
C SER A 16 1.17 5.47 -22.70
N THR A 17 2.18 5.32 -23.55
CA THR A 17 3.56 5.71 -23.24
C THR A 17 3.67 7.22 -23.04
N ALA A 18 3.09 8.03 -23.93
CA ALA A 18 3.09 9.48 -23.78
C ALA A 18 2.38 9.92 -22.47
N GLY A 19 1.23 9.32 -22.16
CA GLY A 19 0.51 9.57 -20.91
C GLY A 19 1.32 9.15 -19.68
N ALA A 20 1.91 7.96 -19.69
CA ALA A 20 2.76 7.45 -18.61
C ALA A 20 3.97 8.36 -18.37
N ASN A 21 4.64 8.79 -19.43
CA ASN A 21 5.76 9.72 -19.37
C ASN A 21 5.34 11.07 -18.80
N GLY A 22 4.16 11.58 -19.16
CA GLY A 22 3.63 12.82 -18.61
C GLY A 22 3.36 12.73 -17.10
N ILE A 23 2.73 11.63 -16.65
CA ILE A 23 2.46 11.39 -15.22
C ILE A 23 3.77 11.17 -14.46
N ALA A 24 4.72 10.42 -15.01
CA ALA A 24 6.06 10.21 -14.46
C ALA A 24 6.76 11.55 -14.21
N ASN A 25 6.87 12.39 -15.25
CA ASN A 25 7.47 13.72 -15.13
C ASN A 25 6.77 14.58 -14.06
N GLY A 26 5.44 14.62 -14.08
CA GLY A 26 4.66 15.39 -13.10
C GLY A 26 4.87 14.91 -11.65
N TYR A 27 4.89 13.60 -11.44
CA TYR A 27 5.20 13.01 -10.14
C TYR A 27 6.64 13.32 -9.69
N ASN A 28 7.63 13.18 -10.58
CA ASN A 28 9.03 13.41 -10.21
C ASN A 28 9.29 14.89 -9.88
N VAL A 29 8.62 15.84 -10.54
CA VAL A 29 8.67 17.25 -10.12
C VAL A 29 8.22 17.41 -8.67
N LEU A 30 7.13 16.75 -8.27
CA LEU A 30 6.67 16.77 -6.88
C LEU A 30 7.69 16.07 -5.95
N ALA A 31 8.19 14.89 -6.34
CA ALA A 31 9.09 14.10 -5.52
C ALA A 31 10.47 14.75 -5.33
N GLU A 32 10.95 15.52 -6.31
CA GLU A 32 12.23 16.24 -6.23
C GLU A 32 12.12 17.52 -5.41
N ASN A 33 11.02 18.27 -5.56
CA ASN A 33 10.84 19.56 -4.87
C ASN A 33 10.29 19.40 -3.45
N VAL A 34 9.38 18.46 -3.23
CA VAL A 34 8.71 18.24 -1.94
C VAL A 34 8.63 16.73 -1.63
N PRO A 35 9.78 16.05 -1.44
CA PRO A 35 9.85 14.60 -1.27
C PRO A 35 9.00 14.08 -0.11
N ALA A 36 8.92 14.84 0.99
CA ALA A 36 8.08 14.49 2.14
C ALA A 36 6.58 14.49 1.79
N LEU A 37 6.12 15.43 0.96
CA LEU A 37 4.72 15.46 0.51
C LEU A 37 4.42 14.31 -0.45
N ALA A 38 5.33 14.01 -1.38
CA ALA A 38 5.22 12.83 -2.23
C ALA A 38 5.13 11.55 -1.39
N GLY A 39 6.04 11.39 -0.42
CA GLY A 39 6.02 10.28 0.53
C GLY A 39 4.72 10.21 1.33
N ALA A 40 4.21 11.33 1.86
CA ALA A 40 2.96 11.36 2.60
C ALA A 40 1.76 10.89 1.76
N ILE A 41 1.66 11.38 0.52
CA ILE A 41 0.56 11.04 -0.39
C ILE A 41 0.64 9.56 -0.76
N ILE A 42 1.78 9.08 -1.25
CA ILE A 42 1.91 7.69 -1.69
C ILE A 42 1.82 6.74 -0.49
N GLY A 43 2.57 7.01 0.58
CA GLY A 43 2.57 6.25 1.82
C GLY A 43 1.19 6.14 2.47
N GLY A 44 0.38 7.21 2.42
CA GLY A 44 -0.92 7.28 3.06
C GLY A 44 -2.08 6.78 2.20
N PHE A 45 -2.09 7.11 0.91
CA PHE A 45 -3.23 6.86 0.03
C PHE A 45 -3.08 5.65 -0.89
N TRP A 46 -1.89 5.04 -0.99
CA TRP A 46 -1.71 3.87 -1.85
C TRP A 46 -2.75 2.78 -1.60
N GLN A 47 -3.05 2.50 -0.34
CA GLN A 47 -4.00 1.46 0.06
C GLN A 47 -5.45 1.83 -0.25
N VAL A 48 -5.77 3.12 -0.35
CA VAL A 48 -7.07 3.58 -0.85
C VAL A 48 -7.18 3.29 -2.34
N LEU A 49 -6.12 3.50 -3.12
CA LEU A 49 -6.10 3.13 -4.54
C LEU A 49 -6.21 1.63 -4.76
N VAL A 50 -5.66 0.82 -3.85
CA VAL A 50 -5.82 -0.64 -3.88
C VAL A 50 -7.28 -1.04 -3.70
N ILE A 51 -8.02 -0.40 -2.79
CA ILE A 51 -9.45 -0.64 -2.59
C ILE A 51 -10.24 -0.41 -3.90
N PHE A 52 -9.95 0.66 -4.62
CA PHE A 52 -10.65 0.99 -5.86
C PHE A 52 -10.10 0.24 -7.09
N GLY A 53 -9.05 -0.57 -6.96
CA GLY A 53 -8.44 -1.32 -8.07
C GLY A 53 -7.69 -0.46 -9.10
N VAL A 54 -7.70 0.86 -8.97
CA VAL A 54 -7.06 1.80 -9.91
C VAL A 54 -5.53 1.78 -9.84
N HIS A 55 -4.97 1.14 -8.82
CA HIS A 55 -3.53 1.07 -8.58
C HIS A 55 -2.73 0.40 -9.72
N TRP A 56 -3.33 -0.53 -10.47
CA TRP A 56 -2.70 -1.14 -11.66
C TRP A 56 -2.49 -0.13 -12.81
N GLY A 57 -3.26 0.96 -12.85
CA GLY A 57 -3.07 2.05 -13.81
C GLY A 57 -1.77 2.83 -13.62
N ILE A 58 -1.09 2.65 -12.49
CA ILE A 58 0.18 3.32 -12.17
C ILE A 58 1.39 2.57 -12.74
N THR A 59 1.26 1.27 -13.05
CA THR A 59 2.37 0.45 -13.56
C THR A 59 3.09 1.06 -14.77
N PRO A 60 2.41 1.57 -15.81
CA PRO A 60 3.09 2.19 -16.96
C PRO A 60 3.96 3.39 -16.56
N MET A 61 3.51 4.19 -15.59
CA MET A 61 4.28 5.33 -15.09
C MET A 61 5.53 4.90 -14.31
N VAL A 62 5.41 3.86 -13.49
CA VAL A 62 6.57 3.27 -12.80
C VAL A 62 7.59 2.72 -13.78
N LEU A 63 7.15 2.02 -14.82
CA LEU A 63 8.03 1.52 -15.88
C LEU A 63 8.72 2.66 -16.63
N ALA A 64 7.98 3.74 -16.93
CA ALA A 64 8.54 4.95 -17.51
C ALA A 64 9.62 5.58 -16.61
N ASN A 65 9.46 5.56 -15.28
CA ASN A 65 10.50 6.05 -14.36
C ASN A 65 11.79 5.24 -14.46
N PHE A 66 11.70 3.91 -14.51
CA PHE A 66 12.88 3.06 -14.68
C PHE A 66 13.53 3.26 -16.05
N GLU A 67 12.76 3.45 -17.12
CA GLU A 67 13.30 3.69 -18.46
C GLU A 67 13.99 5.05 -18.57
N GLN A 68 13.40 6.11 -18.02
CA GLN A 68 13.91 7.47 -18.16
C GLN A 68 15.01 7.84 -17.15
N TYR A 69 14.87 7.38 -15.91
CA TYR A 69 15.74 7.79 -14.80
C TYR A 69 16.57 6.66 -14.21
N GLY A 70 16.32 5.40 -14.61
CA GLY A 70 16.99 4.22 -14.04
C GLY A 70 16.60 3.92 -12.59
N ARG A 71 15.63 4.65 -12.03
CA ARG A 71 15.23 4.57 -10.62
C ARG A 71 13.81 5.06 -10.43
N ASP A 72 13.19 4.68 -9.31
CA ASP A 72 11.84 5.11 -8.97
C ASP A 72 11.64 5.28 -7.46
N SER A 73 11.24 6.47 -7.02
CA SER A 73 10.90 6.74 -5.62
C SER A 73 9.48 6.29 -5.27
N PHE A 74 8.61 6.17 -6.28
CA PHE A 74 7.21 5.80 -6.08
C PHE A 74 7.11 4.40 -5.48
N GLN A 75 7.80 3.40 -6.04
CA GLN A 75 7.81 2.03 -5.54
C GLN A 75 8.41 1.89 -4.14
N ALA A 76 9.35 2.77 -3.77
CA ALA A 76 9.88 2.81 -2.41
C ALA A 76 8.79 3.22 -1.41
N TYR A 77 8.07 4.32 -1.67
CA TYR A 77 6.96 4.76 -0.83
C TYR A 77 5.77 3.79 -0.84
N GLN A 78 5.46 3.22 -2.01
CA GLN A 78 4.45 2.19 -2.20
C GLN A 78 4.73 0.97 -1.32
N THR A 79 5.98 0.52 -1.26
CA THR A 79 6.38 -0.62 -0.43
C THR A 79 6.18 -0.33 1.05
N ILE A 80 6.52 0.88 1.50
CA ILE A 80 6.28 1.32 2.88
C ILE A 80 4.78 1.30 3.21
N ALA A 81 3.92 1.77 2.29
CA ALA A 81 2.46 1.73 2.45
C ALA A 81 1.91 0.29 2.54
N VAL A 82 2.43 -0.64 1.73
CA VAL A 82 2.09 -2.06 1.77
C VAL A 82 2.47 -2.67 3.11
N ILE A 83 3.69 -2.44 3.57
CA ILE A 83 4.18 -2.95 4.85
C ILE A 83 3.38 -2.36 6.01
N ALA A 84 2.90 -1.12 5.90
CA ALA A 84 2.05 -0.52 6.92
C ALA A 84 0.74 -1.28 7.12
N GLN A 85 0.13 -1.82 6.05
CA GLN A 85 -1.05 -2.68 6.19
C GLN A 85 -0.70 -4.04 6.78
N VAL A 86 0.45 -4.61 6.42
CA VAL A 86 0.95 -5.84 7.07
C VAL A 86 1.16 -5.61 8.58
N GLY A 87 1.74 -4.47 8.96
CA GLY A 87 1.88 -4.05 10.35
C GLY A 87 0.54 -3.87 11.05
N ALA A 88 -0.46 -3.30 10.38
CA ALA A 88 -1.81 -3.19 10.91
C ALA A 88 -2.45 -4.57 11.13
N VAL A 89 -2.32 -5.50 10.19
CA VAL A 89 -2.77 -6.89 10.36
C VAL A 89 -2.07 -7.55 11.55
N LEU A 90 -0.75 -7.39 11.69
CA LEU A 90 0.00 -7.88 12.84
C LEU A 90 -0.54 -7.30 14.15
N GLY A 91 -0.83 -6.00 14.19
CA GLY A 91 -1.43 -5.34 15.34
C GLY A 91 -2.77 -5.97 15.73
N VAL A 92 -3.63 -6.28 14.75
CA VAL A 92 -4.90 -7.00 14.98
C VAL A 92 -4.65 -8.40 15.51
N ILE A 93 -3.74 -9.19 14.91
CA ILE A 93 -3.41 -10.56 15.36
C ILE A 93 -2.97 -10.56 16.82
N LEU A 94 -2.15 -9.59 17.23
CA LEU A 94 -1.65 -9.48 18.60
C LEU A 94 -2.72 -9.02 19.59
N LYS A 95 -3.66 -8.16 19.17
CA LYS A 95 -4.72 -7.63 20.06
C LYS A 95 -5.94 -8.56 20.16
N ALA A 96 -6.26 -9.28 19.09
CA ALA A 96 -7.48 -10.06 18.99
C ALA A 96 -7.52 -11.24 19.97
N ARG A 97 -8.63 -11.40 20.69
CA ARG A 97 -8.90 -12.57 21.54
C ARG A 97 -9.63 -13.68 20.80
N ASN A 98 -10.42 -13.32 19.78
CA ASN A 98 -11.16 -14.24 18.96
C ASN A 98 -10.22 -15.08 18.07
N ARG A 99 -10.37 -16.41 18.12
CA ARG A 99 -9.52 -17.35 17.36
C ARG A 99 -9.67 -17.20 15.85
N GLU A 100 -10.88 -16.97 15.36
CA GLU A 100 -11.15 -16.80 13.93
C GLU A 100 -10.52 -15.50 13.40
N THR A 101 -10.65 -14.38 14.13
CA THR A 101 -9.99 -13.12 13.75
C THR A 101 -8.47 -13.29 13.64
N ARG A 102 -7.85 -14.00 14.60
CA ARG A 102 -6.41 -14.31 14.54
C ARG A 102 -6.07 -15.21 13.36
N LYS A 103 -6.86 -16.24 13.08
CA LYS A 103 -6.63 -17.17 11.98
C LYS A 103 -6.70 -16.48 10.62
N VAL A 104 -7.75 -15.68 10.40
CA VAL A 104 -7.90 -14.84 9.20
C VAL A 104 -6.74 -13.85 9.10
N GLY A 105 -6.41 -13.19 10.21
CA GLY A 105 -5.28 -12.28 10.30
C GLY A 105 -3.96 -12.92 9.86
N VAL A 106 -3.62 -14.10 10.39
CA VAL A 106 -2.37 -14.80 10.04
C VAL A 106 -2.33 -15.17 8.56
N SER A 107 -3.41 -15.74 8.02
CA SER A 107 -3.48 -16.08 6.60
C SER A 107 -3.31 -14.85 5.70
N ALA A 108 -3.98 -13.75 6.03
CA ALA A 108 -3.91 -12.50 5.29
C ALA A 108 -2.57 -11.77 5.46
N GLY A 109 -1.94 -11.90 6.63
CA GLY A 109 -0.59 -11.39 6.90
C GLY A 109 0.46 -12.09 6.04
N ILE A 110 0.35 -13.42 5.89
CA ILE A 110 1.25 -14.20 5.02
C ILE A 110 1.15 -13.74 3.58
N THR A 111 -0.05 -13.54 3.02
CA THR A 111 -0.19 -13.02 1.65
C THR A 111 0.38 -11.61 1.52
N GLY A 112 0.22 -10.78 2.56
CA GLY A 112 0.79 -9.44 2.62
C GLY A 112 2.32 -9.41 2.57
N LEU A 113 2.99 -10.45 3.08
CA LEU A 113 4.47 -10.56 2.96
C LEU A 113 4.93 -10.69 1.51
N PHE A 114 4.08 -11.20 0.62
CA PHE A 114 4.35 -11.29 -0.82
C PHE A 114 3.84 -10.08 -1.61
N GLY A 115 3.47 -9.00 -0.94
CA GLY A 115 2.96 -7.78 -1.59
C GLY A 115 1.48 -7.85 -1.99
N ILE A 116 0.78 -8.95 -1.70
CA ILE A 116 -0.64 -9.12 -2.01
C ILE A 116 -1.46 -8.62 -0.80
N THR A 117 -2.09 -7.46 -0.97
CA THR A 117 -2.70 -6.72 0.14
C THR A 117 -4.21 -6.88 0.21
N GLU A 118 -4.86 -7.39 -0.82
CA GLU A 118 -6.31 -7.55 -0.88
C GLU A 118 -6.86 -8.43 0.26
N PRO A 119 -6.27 -9.60 0.58
CA PRO A 119 -6.73 -10.38 1.73
C PRO A 119 -6.55 -9.65 3.06
N ALA A 120 -5.47 -8.86 3.20
CA ALA A 120 -5.19 -8.06 4.39
C ALA A 120 -6.19 -6.91 4.56
N ILE A 121 -6.46 -6.17 3.47
CA ILE A 121 -7.39 -5.05 3.46
C ILE A 121 -8.81 -5.54 3.74
N TYR A 122 -9.34 -6.42 2.90
CA TYR A 122 -10.75 -6.80 2.98
C TYR A 122 -11.03 -7.79 4.13
N GLY A 123 -10.10 -8.70 4.40
CA GLY A 123 -10.27 -9.72 5.44
C GLY A 123 -10.06 -9.18 6.86
N VAL A 124 -9.29 -8.10 7.01
CA VAL A 124 -8.84 -7.64 8.33
C VAL A 124 -8.96 -6.13 8.48
N THR A 125 -8.16 -5.33 7.76
CA THR A 125 -7.96 -3.93 8.16
C THR A 125 -9.15 -3.04 7.86
N LEU A 126 -9.80 -3.22 6.71
CA LEU A 126 -11.00 -2.48 6.30
C LEU A 126 -12.26 -2.97 7.03
N ARG A 127 -12.35 -4.28 7.32
CA ARG A 127 -13.43 -4.89 8.11
C ARG A 127 -13.65 -4.16 9.44
N PHE A 128 -12.56 -3.85 10.13
CA PHE A 128 -12.59 -3.13 11.41
C PHE A 128 -12.38 -1.61 11.30
N LYS A 129 -12.14 -1.08 10.09
CA LYS A 129 -11.91 0.34 9.72
C LYS A 129 -10.70 1.02 10.38
N LYS A 130 -10.58 0.98 11.73
CA LYS A 130 -9.48 1.60 12.47
C LYS A 130 -8.10 1.07 12.04
N PRO A 131 -7.89 -0.25 11.86
CA PRO A 131 -6.57 -0.76 11.49
C PRO A 131 -6.16 -0.27 10.10
N PHE A 132 -7.10 -0.13 9.17
CA PHE A 132 -6.83 0.43 7.84
C PHE A 132 -6.32 1.87 7.95
N ILE A 133 -7.01 2.71 8.73
CA ILE A 133 -6.63 4.11 8.96
C ILE A 133 -5.26 4.19 9.65
N PHE A 134 -5.01 3.38 10.68
CA PHE A 134 -3.71 3.33 11.35
C PHE A 134 -2.59 2.88 10.41
N GLY A 135 -2.87 1.94 9.51
CA GLY A 135 -1.96 1.54 8.45
C GLY A 135 -1.66 2.70 7.49
N CYS A 136 -2.67 3.43 7.01
CA CYS A 136 -2.48 4.61 6.15
C CYS A 136 -1.66 5.71 6.84
N ILE A 137 -1.98 6.05 8.08
CA ILE A 137 -1.22 7.06 8.86
C ILE A 137 0.24 6.61 9.02
N SER A 138 0.45 5.34 9.36
CA SER A 138 1.80 4.80 9.56
C SER A 138 2.60 4.70 8.27
N GLY A 139 1.94 4.37 7.15
CA GLY A 139 2.53 4.39 5.82
C GLY A 139 2.95 5.79 5.40
N ALA A 140 2.11 6.80 5.65
CA ALA A 140 2.45 8.20 5.39
C ALA A 140 3.65 8.65 6.23
N ILE A 141 3.65 8.40 7.54
CA ILE A 141 4.75 8.79 8.44
C ILE A 141 6.04 8.05 8.07
N GLY A 142 5.97 6.76 7.78
CA GLY A 142 7.12 5.97 7.34
C GLY A 142 7.69 6.47 6.01
N ALA A 143 6.84 6.80 5.04
CA ALA A 143 7.27 7.31 3.75
C ALA A 143 7.84 8.74 3.84
N ILE A 144 7.26 9.61 4.67
CA ILE A 144 7.85 10.91 5.02
C ILE A 144 9.25 10.72 5.61
N ALA A 145 9.40 9.81 6.58
CA ALA A 145 10.70 9.55 7.21
C ALA A 145 11.73 9.04 6.19
N ALA A 146 11.32 8.11 5.32
CA ALA A 146 12.17 7.61 4.24
C ALA A 146 12.60 8.72 3.26
N SER A 147 11.71 9.68 2.98
CA SER A 147 11.92 10.75 1.99
C SER A 147 13.16 11.60 2.25
N PHE A 148 13.61 11.71 3.51
CA PHE A 148 14.81 12.44 3.90
C PHE A 148 16.13 11.78 3.46
N PHE A 149 16.06 10.57 2.91
CA PHE A 149 17.23 9.76 2.54
C PHE A 149 17.26 9.44 1.03
N THR A 150 16.47 10.15 0.24
CA THR A 150 16.31 9.93 -1.21
C THR A 150 16.01 8.45 -1.54
N PRO A 151 14.86 7.93 -1.09
CA PRO A 151 14.55 6.52 -1.21
C PRO A 151 14.12 6.21 -2.64
N TYR A 152 14.91 5.37 -3.31
CA TYR A 152 14.68 4.91 -4.68
C TYR A 152 14.76 3.40 -4.75
N TYR A 153 13.92 2.82 -5.59
CA TYR A 153 14.13 1.48 -6.13
C TYR A 153 14.89 1.58 -7.45
N PHE A 154 15.76 0.59 -7.70
CA PHE A 154 16.59 0.47 -8.92
C PHE A 154 16.17 -0.73 -9.78
N ALA A 155 15.20 -1.50 -9.33
CA ALA A 155 14.57 -2.57 -10.09
C ALA A 155 13.06 -2.56 -9.85
N TYR A 156 12.30 -2.86 -10.90
CA TYR A 156 10.85 -2.97 -10.82
C TYR A 156 10.46 -4.12 -9.88
N ALA A 157 9.64 -3.80 -8.88
CA ALA A 157 9.26 -4.71 -7.82
C ALA A 157 8.15 -5.70 -8.21
N GLY A 158 7.33 -5.39 -9.22
CA GLY A 158 6.17 -6.22 -9.61
C GLY A 158 5.06 -6.24 -8.56
N LEU A 159 5.34 -6.86 -7.41
CA LEU A 159 4.52 -6.89 -6.20
C LEU A 159 5.29 -6.23 -5.04
N PRO A 160 5.19 -4.90 -4.89
CA PRO A 160 5.86 -4.16 -3.83
C PRO A 160 5.50 -4.69 -2.44
N GLY A 161 6.51 -4.97 -1.62
CA GLY A 161 6.33 -5.54 -0.29
C GLY A 161 7.66 -5.80 0.41
N PRO A 162 7.66 -6.52 1.55
CA PRO A 162 8.87 -6.82 2.31
C PRO A 162 9.99 -7.43 1.47
N LEU A 163 9.65 -8.31 0.52
CA LEU A 163 10.63 -9.03 -0.29
C LEU A 163 11.33 -8.13 -1.33
N THR A 164 10.75 -6.98 -1.67
CA THR A 164 11.28 -6.09 -2.70
C THR A 164 12.12 -4.95 -2.12
N ILE A 165 12.28 -4.86 -0.79
CA ILE A 165 13.11 -3.85 -0.12
C ILE A 165 14.55 -3.82 -0.68
N VAL A 166 15.07 -4.98 -1.05
CA VAL A 166 16.41 -5.13 -1.64
C VAL A 166 16.59 -4.34 -2.94
N ASN A 167 15.51 -4.01 -3.65
CA ASN A 167 15.55 -3.18 -4.85
C ASN A 167 16.00 -1.74 -4.53
N GLY A 168 16.02 -1.34 -3.26
CA GLY A 168 16.56 -0.06 -2.81
C GLY A 168 18.07 0.01 -2.65
N ILE A 169 18.79 -1.09 -2.90
CA ILE A 169 20.25 -1.15 -2.76
C ILE A 169 20.92 -0.62 -4.04
N SER A 170 21.79 0.38 -3.89
CA SER A 170 22.66 0.88 -4.93
C SER A 170 23.94 1.46 -4.34
N SER A 171 25.07 1.30 -5.03
CA SER A 171 26.35 1.94 -4.69
C SER A 171 26.29 3.46 -4.81
N ASP A 172 25.47 3.95 -5.75
CA ASP A 172 25.41 5.37 -6.09
C ASP A 172 24.48 6.13 -5.13
N TYR A 173 23.58 5.41 -4.45
CA TYR A 173 22.59 5.94 -3.50
C TYR A 173 22.56 5.13 -2.20
N PRO A 174 23.65 5.10 -1.42
CA PRO A 174 23.76 4.26 -0.23
C PRO A 174 22.74 4.63 0.87
N THR A 175 22.25 5.87 0.89
CA THR A 175 21.22 6.32 1.84
C THR A 175 19.83 5.80 1.50
N SER A 176 19.57 5.40 0.25
CA SER A 176 18.24 4.94 -0.21
C SER A 176 17.72 3.79 0.65
N ILE A 177 18.52 2.73 0.77
CA ILE A 177 18.15 1.55 1.55
C ILE A 177 17.95 1.88 3.03
N ILE A 178 18.75 2.80 3.59
CA ILE A 178 18.63 3.24 4.98
C ILE A 178 17.29 3.94 5.20
N GLY A 179 16.92 4.86 4.30
CA GLY A 179 15.62 5.53 4.32
C GLY A 179 14.46 4.55 4.25
N ILE A 180 14.53 3.61 3.30
CA ILE A 180 13.51 2.57 3.14
C ILE A 180 13.39 1.74 4.43
N LEU A 181 14.50 1.29 5.02
CA LEU A 181 14.48 0.50 6.25
C LEU A 181 13.89 1.26 7.44
N ILE A 182 14.20 2.56 7.58
CA ILE A 182 13.61 3.43 8.60
C ILE A 182 12.10 3.54 8.38
N GLY A 183 11.68 3.84 7.15
CA GLY A 183 10.27 3.96 6.80
C GLY A 183 9.51 2.66 7.03
N VAL A 184 10.11 1.53 6.66
CA VAL A 184 9.59 0.18 6.90
C VAL A 184 9.45 -0.14 8.40
N ALA A 185 10.45 0.21 9.20
CA ALA A 185 10.39 0.00 10.65
C ALA A 185 9.22 0.79 11.26
N ILE A 186 9.05 2.06 10.88
CA ILE A 186 7.92 2.89 11.31
C ILE A 186 6.60 2.28 10.84
N ALA A 187 6.49 1.95 9.55
CA ALA A 187 5.29 1.39 8.96
C ALA A 187 4.88 0.06 9.61
N LEU A 188 5.84 -0.77 10.01
CA LEU A 188 5.54 -2.04 10.67
C LEU A 188 5.14 -1.87 12.14
N ILE A 189 5.84 -1.00 12.87
CA ILE A 189 5.72 -0.90 14.34
C ILE A 189 4.58 0.05 14.75
N LEU A 190 4.48 1.21 14.11
CA LEU A 190 3.51 2.25 14.50
C LEU A 190 2.05 1.76 14.48
N PRO A 191 1.55 1.02 13.45
CA PRO A 191 0.17 0.57 13.48
C PRO A 191 -0.05 -0.49 14.56
N VAL A 192 0.96 -1.32 14.87
CA VAL A 192 0.90 -2.26 16.01
C VAL A 192 0.69 -1.47 17.31
N VAL A 193 1.51 -0.45 17.56
CA VAL A 193 1.41 0.40 18.75
C VAL A 193 0.04 1.08 18.84
N LEU A 194 -0.42 1.71 17.76
CA LEU A 194 -1.73 2.37 17.69
C LEU A 194 -2.88 1.40 17.99
N ILE A 195 -2.84 0.19 17.43
CA ILE A 195 -3.85 -0.84 17.67
C ILE A 195 -3.79 -1.36 19.11
N GLN A 196 -2.60 -1.52 19.69
CA GLN A 196 -2.48 -1.94 21.09
C GLN A 196 -3.05 -0.88 22.05
N MET A 197 -2.86 0.41 21.76
CA MET A 197 -3.33 1.52 22.59
C MET A 197 -4.83 1.81 22.41
N PHE A 198 -5.30 1.95 21.17
CA PHE A 198 -6.65 2.43 20.86
C PHE A 198 -7.65 1.31 20.49
N GLY A 199 -7.16 0.07 20.40
CA GLY A 199 -7.93 -1.08 19.93
C GLY A 199 -8.12 -1.09 18.41
N TYR A 200 -8.51 -2.23 17.87
CA TYR A 200 -8.77 -2.39 16.44
C TYR A 200 -10.22 -2.09 16.04
N GLY A 201 -11.13 -1.89 17.00
CA GLY A 201 -12.55 -1.58 16.73
C GLY A 201 -13.47 -2.80 16.77
N GLU A 202 -14.76 -2.53 16.58
CA GLU A 202 -15.82 -3.55 16.58
C GLU A 202 -16.02 -4.12 15.17
N ASP A 203 -16.46 -5.37 15.10
CA ASP A 203 -16.70 -6.05 13.84
C ASP A 203 -17.94 -5.49 13.15
N THR A 204 -17.74 -4.86 11.99
CA THR A 204 -18.85 -4.25 11.24
C THR A 204 -19.86 -5.28 10.74
N VAL A 205 -19.45 -6.53 10.53
CA VAL A 205 -20.33 -7.62 10.09
C VAL A 205 -21.25 -8.07 11.24
N GLU A 206 -20.70 -8.15 12.47
CA GLU A 206 -21.45 -8.54 13.66
C GLU A 206 -22.46 -7.45 14.07
N LEU A 207 -22.09 -6.18 13.90
CA LEU A 207 -22.99 -5.03 14.09
C LEU A 207 -24.17 -5.03 13.09
N THR A 208 -23.95 -5.39 11.83
CA THR A 208 -25.04 -5.50 10.85
C THR A 208 -25.96 -6.69 11.09
N ALA A 209 -25.41 -7.84 11.54
CA ALA A 209 -26.21 -9.04 11.83
C ALA A 209 -27.10 -8.87 13.06
N GLY A 210 -26.63 -8.18 14.11
CA GLY A 210 -27.43 -7.85 15.29
C GLY A 210 -28.55 -6.83 14.98
N ALA A 211 -28.30 -5.88 14.07
CA ALA A 211 -29.30 -4.89 13.66
C ALA A 211 -30.42 -5.50 12.80
N THR A 212 -30.16 -6.59 12.06
CA THR A 212 -31.19 -7.32 11.31
C THR A 212 -32.06 -8.20 12.22
N SER A 213 -31.46 -8.88 13.22
CA SER A 213 -32.26 -9.72 14.13
C SER A 213 -33.19 -8.91 15.04
N ASP A 214 -32.83 -7.68 15.38
CA ASP A 214 -33.66 -6.80 16.22
C ASP A 214 -34.85 -6.21 15.45
N LYS A 215 -34.70 -5.99 14.13
CA LYS A 215 -35.81 -5.53 13.27
C LYS A 215 -36.85 -6.61 12.99
N ASP A 216 -36.42 -7.86 12.85
CA ASP A 216 -37.33 -8.99 12.62
C ASP A 216 -38.21 -9.28 13.86
N GLN A 217 -37.75 -8.96 15.07
CA GLN A 217 -38.53 -9.12 16.30
C GLN A 217 -39.50 -7.96 16.60
N VAL A 218 -39.30 -6.79 15.99
CA VAL A 218 -40.17 -5.62 16.19
C VAL A 218 -41.34 -5.60 15.19
N GLY A 219 -41.25 -6.33 14.07
CA GLY A 219 -42.34 -6.49 13.11
C GLY A 219 -43.41 -7.54 13.48
N GLU A 220 -43.24 -8.24 14.61
CA GLU A 220 -44.07 -9.37 15.03
C GLU A 220 -44.99 -9.07 16.24
N LYS A 221 -45.18 -7.79 16.60
CA LYS A 221 -46.10 -7.35 17.66
C LYS A 221 -47.17 -6.41 17.14
#